data_AF-A0A5S4UPF8-F1
#
_entry.id   AF-A0A5S4UPF8-F1
#
_cell.length_a   1.000
_cell.length_b   1.000
_cell.length_c   1.000
_cell.angle_alpha   90.00
_cell.angle_beta   90.00
_cell.angle_gamma   90.00
#
_symmetry.space_group_name_H-M   'P 1'
#
loop_
_entity.id
_entity.type
_entity.pdbx_description
1 polymer ?
#
loop_
_entity_poly.entity_id
_entity_poly.type
_entity_poly.pdbx_seq_one_letter_code
_entity_poly.pdbx_strand_id
1 'polypeptide(L)' 'MHKVIDVLCNIVAYYLEKELCSDHIFVFCGRERDKVKILYWASNGFWLHYKRLEKGHFQLSGIDDEQLSIQVSPVS' A
#
# COMPACT_ATOMS: atom_id res chain seq x y z
N MET A 1 -4.01 -7.67 14.86
CA MET A 1 -3.84 -6.36 14.19
C MET A 1 -2.36 -6.07 13.92
N HIS A 2 -1.48 -6.03 14.93
CA HIS A 2 -0.02 -5.88 14.74
C HIS A 2 0.58 -6.83 13.70
N LYS A 3 0.22 -8.13 13.76
CA LYS A 3 0.70 -9.15 12.80
C LYS A 3 0.53 -8.76 11.32
N VAL A 4 -0.54 -8.03 10.95
CA VAL A 4 -0.74 -7.62 9.55
C VAL A 4 0.23 -6.49 9.19
N ILE A 5 0.41 -5.52 10.08
CA ILE A 5 1.38 -4.44 9.90
C ILE A 5 2.78 -5.03 9.77
N ASP A 6 3.19 -5.93 10.67
CA ASP A 6 4.52 -6.55 10.64
C ASP A 6 4.77 -7.31 9.33
N VAL A 7 3.77 -8.06 8.85
CA VAL A 7 3.86 -8.79 7.57
C VAL A 7 3.99 -7.82 6.40
N LEU A 8 3.18 -6.76 6.35
CA LEU A 8 3.29 -5.75 5.29
C LEU A 8 4.62 -5.00 5.36
N CYS A 9 5.11 -4.68 6.56
CA CYS A 9 6.41 -4.06 6.75
C CYS A 9 7.55 -4.94 6.22
N ASN A 10 7.49 -6.26 6.48
CA ASN A 10 8.43 -7.21 5.90
C ASN A 10 8.36 -7.22 4.37
N ILE A 11 7.16 -7.13 3.78
CA ILE A 11 7.03 -7.07 2.32
C ILE A 11 7.72 -5.81 1.77
N VAL A 12 7.46 -4.65 2.37
CA VAL A 12 8.10 -3.40 1.93
C VAL A 12 9.62 -3.46 2.08
N ALA A 13 10.12 -3.93 3.21
CA ALA A 13 11.55 -3.94 3.49
C ALA A 13 12.32 -4.94 2.60
N TYR A 14 11.77 -6.14 2.39
CA TYR A 14 12.50 -7.22 1.71
C TYR A 14 12.15 -7.40 0.23
N TYR A 15 10.93 -7.09 -0.19
CA TYR A 15 10.52 -7.26 -1.59
C TYR A 15 10.55 -5.96 -2.38
N LEU A 16 10.20 -4.84 -1.75
CA LEU A 16 10.25 -3.52 -2.39
C LEU A 16 11.56 -2.79 -2.14
N GLU A 17 12.35 -3.25 -1.17
CA GLU A 17 13.62 -2.62 -0.73
C GLU A 17 13.45 -1.11 -0.47
N LYS A 18 12.32 -0.73 0.16
CA LYS A 18 12.00 0.66 0.50
C LYS A 18 12.05 0.93 2.00
N GLU A 19 12.30 2.18 2.34
CA GLU A 19 12.26 2.66 3.71
C GLU A 19 10.82 2.80 4.21
N LEU A 20 10.52 2.13 5.32
CA LEU A 20 9.18 2.07 5.92
C LEU A 20 8.71 3.40 6.53
N CYS A 21 9.63 4.16 7.11
CA CYS A 21 9.34 5.40 7.84
C CYS A 21 9.52 6.66 6.97
N SER A 22 9.45 6.49 5.65
CA SER A 22 9.52 7.57 4.66
C SER A 22 8.14 8.18 4.38
N ASP A 23 8.09 9.22 3.54
CA ASP A 23 6.84 9.83 3.04
C ASP A 23 6.12 8.96 1.99
N HIS A 24 6.52 7.70 1.82
CA HIS A 24 5.89 6.77 0.91
C HIS A 24 4.58 6.20 1.46
N ILE A 25 3.62 6.02 0.56
CA ILE A 25 2.37 5.30 0.82
C ILE A 25 2.43 3.98 0.05
N PHE A 26 2.33 2.87 0.78
CA PHE A 26 2.33 1.53 0.20
C PHE A 26 0.90 1.02 0.07
N VAL A 27 0.50 0.69 -1.15
CA VAL A 27 -0.85 0.19 -1.46
C VAL A 27 -0.77 -1.27 -1.87
N PHE A 28 -1.44 -2.13 -1.13
CA PHE A 28 -1.52 -3.57 -1.40
C PHE A 28 -2.93 -3.93 -1.85
N CYS A 29 -3.06 -4.45 -3.06
CA CYS A 29 -4.33 -4.94 -3.60
C CYS A 29 -4.38 -6.47 -3.49
N GLY A 30 -5.49 -7.02 -3.01
CA GLY A 30 -5.69 -8.46 -3.00
C GLY A 30 -5.76 -9.04 -4.42
N ARG A 31 -5.49 -10.34 -4.59
CA ARG A 31 -5.53 -11.01 -5.89
C ARG A 31 -6.88 -10.88 -6.60
N GLU A 32 -7.97 -10.97 -5.83
CA GLU A 32 -9.34 -10.77 -6.33
C GLU A 32 -9.69 -9.30 -6.57
N ARG A 33 -8.78 -8.36 -6.26
CA ARG A 33 -8.98 -6.91 -6.37
C ARG A 33 -10.23 -6.39 -5.68
N ASP A 34 -10.77 -7.10 -4.70
CA ASP A 34 -11.91 -6.68 -3.87
C ASP A 34 -11.47 -6.07 -2.54
N LYS A 35 -10.17 -6.16 -2.22
CA LYS A 35 -9.56 -5.70 -0.97
C LYS A 35 -8.35 -4.82 -1.24
N VAL A 36 -8.24 -3.72 -0.52
CA VAL A 36 -7.06 -2.84 -0.50
C VAL A 36 -6.61 -2.61 0.93
N LYS A 37 -5.29 -2.65 1.14
CA LYS A 37 -4.61 -2.22 2.36
C LYS A 37 -3.67 -1.08 2.02
N ILE A 38 -3.71 0.00 2.79
CA ILE A 38 -2.81 1.15 2.63
C ILE A 38 -1.99 1.30 3.90
N LEU A 39 -0.67 1.19 3.77
CA LEU A 39 0.30 1.31 4.86
C LEU A 39 1.15 2.57 4.65
N TYR A 40 1.27 3.39 5.69
CA TYR A 40 2.21 4.51 5.71
C TYR A 40 2.60 4.86 7.16
N TRP A 41 3.75 5.52 7.32
CA TRP A 41 4.22 6.03 8.59
C TRP A 41 3.72 7.46 8.81
N ALA A 42 3.18 7.75 9.98
CA ALA A 42 2.83 9.12 10.37
C ALA A 42 2.85 9.29 11.88
N SER A 43 3.35 10.44 12.34
CA SER A 43 3.26 10.88 13.75
C SER A 43 3.65 9.79 14.76
N ASN A 44 4.81 9.14 14.58
CA ASN A 44 5.39 8.08 15.43
C ASN A 44 4.82 6.65 15.29
N GLY A 45 3.94 6.38 14.33
CA GLY A 45 3.38 5.05 14.15
C GLY A 45 2.97 4.71 12.73
N PHE A 46 2.65 3.43 12.52
CA PHE A 46 2.10 2.95 11.27
C PHE A 46 0.58 3.10 11.24
N TRP A 47 0.09 3.69 10.15
CA TRP A 47 -1.31 3.70 9.79
C TRP A 47 -1.61 2.57 8.81
N LEU A 48 -2.70 1.86 9.06
CA LEU A 48 -3.21 0.82 8.17
C LEU A 48 -4.68 1.08 7.87
N HIS A 49 -4.98 1.51 6.64
CA HIS A 49 -6.35 1.55 6.14
C HIS A 49 -6.68 0.25 5.42
N TYR A 50 -7.85 -0.32 5.73
CA TYR A 50 -8.34 -1.53 5.08
C TYR A 50 -9.72 -1.28 4.52
N LYS A 51 -9.89 -1.55 3.21
CA LYS A 51 -11.18 -1.47 2.54
C LYS A 51 -11.45 -2.78 1.80
N ARG A 52 -12.63 -3.36 2.04
CA ARG A 52 -13.18 -4.49 1.27
C ARG A 52 -14.44 -4.02 0.56
N LEU A 53 -14.56 -4.37 -0.71
CA LEU A 53 -15.78 -4.19 -1.49
C LEU A 53 -16.65 -5.44 -1.29
N GLU A 54 -17.92 -5.25 -0.96
CA GLU A 54 -18.88 -6.36 -0.89
C GLU A 54 -19.32 -6.82 -2.29
N LYS A 55 -19.18 -5.95 -3.29
CA LYS A 55 -19.43 -6.23 -4.71
C LYS A 55 -18.48 -5.41 -5.59
N GLY A 56 -18.01 -6.01 -6.68
CA GLY A 56 -17.11 -5.38 -7.65
C GLY A 56 -15.63 -5.43 -7.28
N HIS A 57 -14.80 -4.77 -8.09
CA HIS A 57 -13.35 -4.78 -7.98
C HIS A 57 -12.78 -3.37 -8.08
N PHE A 58 -11.66 -3.12 -7.40
CA PHE A 58 -10.87 -1.92 -7.58
C PHE A 58 -10.26 -1.91 -8.99
N GLN A 59 -10.51 -0.83 -9.74
CA GLN A 59 -9.86 -0.58 -11.01
C GLN A 59 -8.54 0.14 -10.76
N LEU A 60 -7.44 -0.58 -10.96
CA LEU A 60 -6.09 -0.04 -10.82
C LEU A 60 -5.53 0.25 -12.23
N SER A 61 -6.10 1.26 -12.88
CA SER A 61 -5.71 1.65 -14.24
C SER A 61 -4.34 2.35 -14.22
N GLY A 62 -3.38 1.84 -14.99
CA GLY A 62 -2.06 2.48 -15.16
C GLY A 62 -0.95 1.98 -14.22
N ILE A 63 -1.19 0.92 -13.46
CA ILE A 63 -0.12 0.18 -12.77
C ILE A 63 0.09 -1.09 -13.59
N ASP A 64 1.06 -1.04 -14.50
CA ASP A 64 1.62 -2.26 -15.08
C ASP A 64 2.43 -2.96 -13.98
N ASP A 65 2.52 -4.29 -13.99
CA ASP A 65 3.26 -5.03 -12.95
C ASP A 65 4.76 -4.63 -12.93
N GLU A 66 5.26 -4.03 -14.02
CA GLU A 66 6.60 -3.44 -14.10
C GLU A 66 6.72 -2.05 -13.45
N GLN A 67 5.63 -1.28 -13.33
CA GLN A 67 5.64 0.08 -12.78
C GLN A 67 4.96 0.13 -11.40
N LEU A 68 5.71 -0.27 -10.37
CA LEU A 68 5.24 -0.43 -8.99
C LEU A 68 5.18 0.87 -8.17
N SER A 69 5.47 2.03 -8.76
CA SER A 69 5.44 3.31 -8.04
C SER A 69 5.01 4.47 -8.95
N ILE A 70 4.22 5.38 -8.38
CA ILE A 70 3.81 6.62 -9.03
C ILE A 70 4.19 7.75 -8.08
N GLN A 71 4.98 8.71 -8.56
CA GLN A 71 5.24 9.93 -7.83
C GLN A 71 4.09 10.91 -8.08
N VAL A 72 3.35 11.23 -7.02
CA VAL A 72 2.32 12.27 -7.08
C VAL A 72 2.99 13.57 -6.65
N SER A 73 3.17 14.50 -7.60
CA SER A 73 3.58 15.87 -7.26
C SER A 73 2.34 16.64 -6.78
N PRO A 74 2.46 17.51 -5.75
CA PRO A 74 1.40 18.44 -5.43
C PRO A 74 1.04 19.25 -6.67
N VAL A 75 -0.26 19.30 -7.01
CA VAL A 75 -0.71 20.27 -8.02
C VAL A 75 -0.57 21.64 -7.37
N SER A 76 0.30 22.48 -7.95
CA SER A 76 0.60 23.83 -7.48
C SER A 76 -0.62 24.75 -7.55
#